data_AF-A0A1E8D1Z2-F1
#
_entry.id   AF-A0A1E8D1Z2-F1
#
_cell.length_a   1.000
_cell.length_b   1.000
_cell.length_c   1.000
_cell.angle_alpha   90.00
_cell.angle_beta   90.00
_cell.angle_gamma   90.00
#
_symmetry.space_group_name_H-M   'P 1'
#
loop_
_entity.id
_entity.type
_entity.pdbx_description
1 polymer ?
#
loop_
_entity_poly.entity_id
_entity_poly.type
_entity_poly.pdbx_seq_one_letter_code
_entity_poly.pdbx_strand_id
1 'polypeptide(L)'
;MAAYIGSARQLTAAAGALNDAEFDWCGSFPLALDTEDSDSESDFEDDHGEGEPVDMLAFVGRWDFRVTDEKAVLRSGRRAYRRAWPKDSKKDAQHRVYNMESAASEILHAHGLAGLEAAKGMSLERWVNTFVALPAGASDTFDSDPFSMASQDDV
;
A
#
# COMPACT_ATOMS: atom_id res chain seq x y z
N MET A 1 -19.28 15.51 31.74
CA MET A 1 -18.75 14.56 30.73
C MET A 1 -19.72 13.40 30.44
N ALA A 2 -20.23 12.69 31.45
CA ALA A 2 -21.17 11.57 31.23
C ALA A 2 -22.47 11.97 30.49
N ALA A 3 -23.09 13.10 30.83
CA ALA A 3 -24.29 13.59 30.15
C ALA A 3 -24.03 13.98 28.67
N TYR A 4 -22.85 14.52 28.37
CA TYR A 4 -22.44 14.83 26.99
C TYR A 4 -22.27 13.55 26.16
N ILE A 5 -21.60 12.53 26.70
CA ILE A 5 -21.41 11.25 26.02
C ILE A 5 -22.76 10.55 25.76
N GLY A 6 -23.68 10.60 26.73
CA GLY A 6 -25.03 10.08 26.55
C GLY A 6 -25.82 10.80 25.45
N SER A 7 -25.74 12.13 25.43
CA SER A 7 -26.37 12.97 24.41
C SER A 7 -25.78 12.71 23.02
N ALA A 8 -24.46 12.64 22.90
CA ALA A 8 -23.78 12.37 21.63
C ALA A 8 -24.19 11.02 21.04
N ARG A 9 -24.28 9.96 21.86
CA ARG A 9 -24.77 8.64 21.42
C ARG A 9 -26.21 8.65 20.92
N GLN A 10 -27.08 9.39 21.61
CA GLN A 10 -28.48 9.52 21.19
C GLN A 10 -28.60 10.27 19.86
N LEU A 11 -27.79 11.31 19.67
CA LEU A 11 -27.73 12.06 18.41
C LEU A 11 -27.24 11.18 17.26
N THR A 12 -26.17 10.40 17.46
CA THR A 12 -25.66 9.46 16.45
C THR A 12 -26.72 8.42 16.06
N ALA A 13 -27.43 7.85 17.04
CA ALA A 13 -28.49 6.87 16.76
C ALA A 13 -29.67 7.49 15.99
N ALA A 14 -30.09 8.71 16.34
CA ALA A 14 -31.16 9.41 15.64
C ALA A 14 -30.75 9.79 14.21
N ALA A 15 -29.49 10.19 14.01
CA ALA A 15 -28.96 10.51 12.69
C ALA A 15 -28.88 9.26 11.79
N GLY A 16 -28.47 8.11 12.34
CA GLY A 16 -28.46 6.84 11.61
C GLY A 16 -29.86 6.45 11.13
N ALA A 17 -30.86 6.51 12.03
CA ALA A 17 -32.25 6.21 11.68
C ALA A 17 -32.83 7.15 10.60
N LEU A 18 -32.37 8.39 10.52
CA LEU A 18 -32.75 9.32 9.45
C LEU A 18 -32.15 8.88 8.11
N ASN A 19 -30.87 8.53 8.08
CA ASN A 19 -30.20 8.04 6.87
C ASN A 19 -30.89 6.79 6.32
N ASP A 20 -31.22 5.82 7.17
CA ASP A 20 -31.93 4.60 6.77
C ASP A 20 -33.29 4.93 6.14
N ALA A 21 -34.04 5.84 6.77
CA ALA A 21 -35.35 6.26 6.28
C ALA A 21 -35.28 7.04 4.96
N GLU A 22 -34.24 7.85 4.75
CA GLU A 22 -34.04 8.56 3.48
C GLU A 22 -33.59 7.62 2.36
N PHE A 23 -32.73 6.64 2.68
CA PHE A 23 -32.33 5.61 1.73
C PHE A 23 -33.53 4.78 1.28
N ASP A 24 -34.39 4.33 2.22
CA ASP A 24 -35.61 3.60 1.89
C ASP A 24 -36.59 4.42 1.04
N TRP A 25 -36.58 5.75 1.20
CA TRP A 25 -37.48 6.65 0.49
C TRP A 25 -36.99 7.04 -0.91
N CYS A 26 -35.72 7.42 -1.06
CA CYS A 26 -35.17 7.92 -2.32
C CYS A 26 -33.74 7.48 -2.62
N GLY A 27 -33.16 6.58 -1.84
CA GLY A 27 -31.85 6.00 -2.08
C GLY A 27 -30.67 6.95 -1.80
N SER A 28 -30.87 8.02 -1.04
CA SER A 28 -29.82 8.97 -0.66
C SER A 28 -29.41 8.86 0.81
N PHE A 29 -28.18 9.31 1.10
CA PHE A 29 -27.63 9.42 2.44
C PHE A 29 -27.30 10.90 2.72
N PRO A 30 -28.19 11.65 3.40
CA PRO A 30 -28.06 13.10 3.57
C PRO A 30 -26.95 13.48 4.56
N LEU A 31 -26.60 12.57 5.47
CA LEU A 31 -25.60 12.79 6.52
C LEU A 31 -24.45 11.81 6.31
N ALA A 32 -23.22 12.31 6.22
CA ALA A 32 -22.02 11.47 6.21
C ALA A 32 -21.74 10.96 7.63
N LEU A 33 -22.35 9.82 7.99
CA LEU A 33 -22.18 9.19 9.29
C LEU A 33 -21.18 8.05 9.19
N ASP A 34 -20.22 8.06 10.11
CA ASP A 34 -19.26 6.98 10.29
C ASP A 34 -19.94 5.87 11.10
N THR A 35 -20.67 4.99 10.43
CA THR A 35 -21.37 3.88 11.09
C THR A 35 -20.39 2.74 11.35
N GLU A 36 -20.40 2.21 12.58
CA GLU A 36 -19.50 1.12 13.02
C GLU A 36 -19.66 -0.19 12.20
N ASP A 37 -20.68 -0.30 11.34
CA ASP A 37 -20.87 -1.41 10.38
C ASP A 37 -20.20 -1.18 9.01
N SER A 38 -19.45 -0.10 8.82
CA SER A 38 -18.63 0.17 7.61
C SER A 38 -17.36 -0.69 7.53
N ASP A 39 -17.37 -1.89 8.13
CA ASP A 39 -16.38 -2.95 7.93
C ASP A 39 -16.71 -3.79 6.66
N SER A 40 -17.64 -3.35 5.82
CA SER A 40 -17.65 -3.80 4.43
C SER A 40 -16.39 -3.23 3.79
N GLU A 41 -15.46 -4.11 3.40
CA GLU A 41 -14.25 -3.76 2.68
C GLU A 41 -14.56 -2.66 1.67
N SER A 42 -14.21 -1.42 2.05
CA SER A 42 -14.23 -0.33 1.11
C SER A 42 -13.22 -0.74 0.07
N ASP A 43 -13.71 -1.19 -1.10
CA ASP A 43 -13.05 -0.83 -2.34
C ASP A 43 -12.75 0.65 -2.15
N PHE A 44 -11.48 0.95 -1.87
CA PHE A 44 -10.95 2.28 -1.97
C PHE A 44 -11.07 2.61 -3.46
N GLU A 45 -12.29 2.94 -3.91
CA GLU A 45 -12.45 3.92 -4.97
C GLU A 45 -11.77 5.14 -4.38
N ASP A 46 -10.51 5.30 -4.77
CA ASP A 46 -9.71 6.47 -4.54
C ASP A 46 -10.56 7.63 -5.09
N ASP A 47 -11.31 8.28 -4.22
CA ASP A 47 -11.90 9.59 -4.46
C ASP A 47 -10.71 10.57 -4.53
N HIS A 48 -9.92 10.42 -5.59
CA HIS A 48 -9.19 11.50 -6.19
C HIS A 48 -10.24 12.48 -6.71
N GLY A 49 -10.91 13.19 -5.79
CA GLY A 49 -11.72 14.34 -6.14
C GLY A 49 -10.89 15.19 -7.10
N GLU A 50 -11.50 15.58 -8.22
CA GLU A 50 -10.86 16.26 -9.36
C GLU A 50 -10.07 17.50 -8.89
N GLY A 51 -8.87 17.27 -8.37
CA GLY A 51 -7.95 18.30 -7.96
C GLY A 51 -7.38 18.93 -9.20
N GLU A 52 -7.08 20.23 -9.11
CA GLU A 52 -6.30 20.91 -10.13
C GLU A 52 -5.05 20.07 -10.45
N PRO A 53 -4.76 19.79 -11.74
CA PRO A 53 -3.62 18.97 -12.09
C PRO A 53 -2.33 19.57 -11.51
N VAL A 54 -1.57 18.77 -10.79
CA VAL A 54 -0.32 19.16 -10.14
C VAL A 54 0.88 18.53 -10.86
N ASP A 55 2.02 19.21 -10.81
CA ASP A 55 3.29 18.63 -11.24
C ASP A 55 3.66 17.45 -10.33
N MET A 56 4.07 16.33 -10.94
CA MET A 56 4.53 15.14 -10.23
C MET A 56 6.02 14.89 -10.52
N LEU A 57 6.70 14.25 -9.56
CA LEU A 57 8.07 13.76 -9.73
C LEU A 57 8.06 12.25 -9.56
N ALA A 58 8.23 11.51 -10.66
CA ALA A 58 8.39 10.07 -10.62
C ALA A 58 9.86 9.71 -10.33
N PHE A 59 10.05 8.72 -9.46
CA PHE A 59 11.34 8.12 -9.16
C PHE A 59 11.28 6.63 -9.49
N VAL A 60 12.11 6.19 -10.43
CA VAL A 60 12.22 4.78 -10.83
C VAL A 60 13.65 4.33 -10.62
N GLY A 61 13.82 3.14 -10.06
CA GLY A 61 15.14 2.56 -9.89
C GLY A 61 15.15 1.06 -10.12
N ARG A 62 16.32 0.56 -10.53
CA ARG A 62 16.62 -0.87 -10.67
C ARG A 62 17.85 -1.17 -9.84
N TRP A 63 17.79 -2.22 -9.03
CA TRP A 63 18.89 -2.71 -8.21
C TRP A 63 19.08 -4.21 -8.47
N ASP A 64 20.24 -4.58 -8.99
CA ASP A 64 20.60 -5.97 -9.26
C ASP A 64 21.45 -6.50 -8.10
N PHE A 65 20.92 -7.49 -7.39
CA PHE A 65 21.61 -8.17 -6.29
C PHE A 65 22.15 -9.52 -6.73
N ARG A 66 23.41 -9.81 -6.39
CA ARG A 66 23.94 -11.17 -6.44
C ARG A 66 23.54 -11.92 -5.18
N VAL A 67 22.97 -13.10 -5.35
CA VAL A 67 22.67 -14.01 -4.25
C VAL A 67 23.91 -14.84 -3.92
N THR A 68 24.40 -14.73 -2.69
CA THR A 68 25.58 -15.44 -2.18
C THR A 68 25.22 -16.55 -1.19
N ASP A 69 24.08 -16.43 -0.49
CA ASP A 69 23.51 -17.48 0.37
C ASP A 69 21.99 -17.33 0.44
N GLU A 70 21.28 -18.08 -0.40
CA GLU A 70 19.82 -18.08 -0.47
C GLU A 70 19.15 -18.37 0.89
N LYS A 71 19.70 -19.32 1.67
CA LYS A 71 19.13 -19.69 2.97
C LYS A 71 19.27 -18.54 3.96
N ALA A 72 20.35 -17.75 3.90
CA ALA A 72 20.50 -16.55 4.74
C ALA A 72 19.50 -15.46 4.38
N VAL A 73 19.17 -15.31 3.10
CA VAL A 73 18.17 -14.34 2.64
C VAL A 73 16.79 -14.73 3.15
N LEU A 74 16.38 -16.00 2.96
CA LEU A 74 15.11 -16.52 3.49
C LEU A 74 14.99 -16.33 5.01
N ARG A 75 16.07 -16.59 5.77
CA ARG A 75 16.09 -16.33 7.22
C ARG A 75 15.95 -14.84 7.54
N SER A 76 16.51 -13.96 6.73
CA SER A 76 16.38 -12.50 6.90
C SER A 76 14.98 -12.01 6.59
N GLY A 77 14.35 -12.48 5.52
CA GLY A 77 12.93 -12.20 5.22
C GLY A 77 12.00 -12.65 6.33
N ARG A 78 12.15 -13.89 6.83
CA ARG A 78 11.35 -14.41 7.96
C ARG A 78 11.52 -13.60 9.24
N ARG A 79 12.72 -13.06 9.46
CA ARG A 79 13.00 -12.18 10.61
C ARG A 79 12.37 -10.81 10.42
N ALA A 80 12.41 -10.27 9.20
CA ALA A 80 11.77 -9.00 8.85
C ALA A 80 10.24 -9.09 9.03
N TYR A 81 9.61 -10.13 8.46
CA TYR A 81 8.19 -10.43 8.65
C TYR A 81 7.77 -10.44 10.12
N ARG A 82 8.47 -11.23 10.95
CA ARG A 82 8.16 -11.34 12.39
C ARG A 82 8.41 -10.07 13.20
N ARG A 83 9.11 -9.07 12.66
CA ARG A 83 9.22 -7.74 13.29
C ARG A 83 7.98 -6.91 12.99
N ALA A 84 7.46 -6.97 11.75
CA ALA A 84 6.21 -6.32 11.38
C ALA A 84 5.00 -6.98 12.05
N TRP A 85 5.06 -8.31 12.24
CA TRP A 85 3.98 -9.12 12.83
C TRP A 85 4.48 -9.92 14.04
N PRO A 86 4.66 -9.30 15.23
CA PRO A 86 5.27 -9.96 16.38
C PRO A 86 4.44 -11.10 16.99
N LYS A 87 3.14 -11.13 16.73
CA LYS A 87 2.21 -12.16 17.23
C LYS A 87 2.26 -13.46 16.42
N ASP A 88 2.80 -13.39 15.20
CA ASP A 88 2.83 -14.52 14.28
C ASP A 88 3.92 -15.54 14.63
N SER A 89 3.61 -16.80 14.36
CA SER A 89 4.51 -17.91 14.66
C SER A 89 5.65 -18.02 13.65
N LYS A 90 6.63 -18.86 13.97
CA LYS A 90 7.68 -19.23 13.01
C LYS A 90 7.12 -19.96 11.78
N LYS A 91 6.01 -20.68 11.92
CA LYS A 91 5.38 -21.41 10.83
C LYS A 91 4.68 -20.45 9.87
N ASP A 92 4.02 -19.44 10.39
CA ASP A 92 3.39 -18.37 9.59
C ASP A 92 4.45 -17.62 8.79
N ALA A 93 5.58 -17.30 9.42
CA ALA A 93 6.73 -16.71 8.72
C ALA A 93 7.29 -17.61 7.61
N GLN A 94 7.27 -18.95 7.78
CA GLN A 94 7.70 -19.88 6.72
C GLN A 94 6.70 -19.97 5.57
N HIS A 95 5.40 -19.88 5.86
CA HIS A 95 4.36 -19.83 4.84
C HIS A 95 4.38 -18.51 4.08
N ARG A 96 4.65 -17.39 4.76
CA ARG A 96 4.77 -16.08 4.10
C ARG A 96 6.06 -15.98 3.28
N VAL A 97 7.18 -16.42 3.83
CA VAL A 97 8.51 -16.32 3.23
C VAL A 97 9.02 -17.70 2.85
N TYR A 98 8.66 -18.12 1.64
CA TYR A 98 8.92 -19.45 1.10
C TYR A 98 9.90 -19.45 -0.08
N ASN A 99 10.17 -18.28 -0.68
CA ASN A 99 11.09 -18.11 -1.81
C ASN A 99 11.86 -16.77 -1.70
N MET A 100 12.76 -16.52 -2.65
CA MET A 100 13.60 -15.31 -2.66
C MET A 100 12.80 -14.02 -2.81
N GLU A 101 11.78 -14.02 -3.66
CA GLU A 101 10.92 -12.85 -3.93
C GLU A 101 10.16 -12.43 -2.66
N SER A 102 9.50 -13.37 -2.00
CA SER A 102 8.82 -13.11 -0.72
C SER A 102 9.79 -12.68 0.37
N ALA A 103 11.01 -13.21 0.40
CA ALA A 103 12.03 -12.76 1.37
C ALA A 103 12.47 -11.33 1.11
N ALA A 104 12.75 -10.97 -0.14
CA ALA A 104 13.14 -9.62 -0.52
C ALA A 104 12.00 -8.62 -0.26
N SER A 105 10.76 -8.99 -0.60
CA SER A 105 9.56 -8.18 -0.33
C SER A 105 9.42 -7.87 1.17
N GLU A 106 9.54 -8.86 2.05
CA GLU A 106 9.44 -8.64 3.49
C GLU A 106 10.60 -7.83 4.06
N ILE A 107 11.81 -7.98 3.53
CA ILE A 107 12.95 -7.14 3.91
C ILE A 107 12.71 -5.69 3.50
N LEU A 108 12.26 -5.46 2.27
CA LEU A 108 11.96 -4.13 1.74
C LEU A 108 10.83 -3.47 2.54
N HIS A 109 9.77 -4.22 2.84
CA HIS A 109 8.65 -3.71 3.63
C HIS A 109 9.08 -3.27 5.03
N ALA A 110 9.92 -4.06 5.71
CA ALA A 110 10.33 -3.74 7.08
C ALA A 110 11.40 -2.64 7.19
N HIS A 111 12.26 -2.50 6.17
CA HIS A 111 13.52 -1.74 6.29
C HIS A 111 13.86 -0.86 5.07
N GLY A 112 13.01 -0.83 4.04
CA GLY A 112 13.28 -0.16 2.78
C GLY A 112 14.47 -0.76 2.02
N LEU A 113 14.95 -0.04 1.00
CA LEU A 113 16.08 -0.48 0.14
C LEU A 113 17.36 -0.75 0.93
N ALA A 114 17.64 0.06 1.95
CA ALA A 114 18.80 -0.15 2.84
C ALA A 114 18.77 -1.52 3.55
N GLY A 115 17.57 -2.05 3.80
CA GLY A 115 17.39 -3.40 4.32
C GLY A 115 17.88 -4.49 3.37
N LEU A 116 17.65 -4.32 2.06
CA LEU A 116 18.11 -5.26 1.03
C LEU A 116 19.63 -5.20 0.87
N GLU A 117 20.22 -4.00 0.88
CA GLU A 117 21.67 -3.81 0.84
C GLU A 117 22.39 -4.44 2.04
N ALA A 118 21.78 -4.36 3.22
CA ALA A 118 22.33 -4.93 4.46
C ALA A 118 21.97 -6.42 4.67
N ALA A 119 21.15 -7.02 3.80
CA ALA A 119 20.67 -8.38 3.99
C ALA A 119 21.79 -9.40 3.78
N LYS A 120 21.99 -10.28 4.78
CA LYS A 120 22.94 -11.39 4.66
C LYS A 120 22.53 -12.32 3.52
N GLY A 121 23.51 -12.72 2.72
CA GLY A 121 23.31 -13.63 1.59
C GLY A 121 23.01 -12.92 0.28
N MET A 122 23.07 -11.59 0.24
CA MET A 122 23.05 -10.79 -0.98
C MET A 122 24.18 -9.75 -0.97
N SER A 123 24.60 -9.34 -2.17
CA SER A 123 25.43 -8.16 -2.39
C SER A 123 24.84 -7.35 -3.55
N LEU A 124 24.74 -6.03 -3.39
CA LEU A 124 24.35 -5.14 -4.48
C LEU A 124 25.48 -5.10 -5.51
N GLU A 125 25.18 -5.38 -6.77
CA GLU A 125 26.17 -5.41 -7.87
C GLU A 125 26.03 -4.22 -8.79
N ARG A 126 24.79 -3.89 -9.14
CA ARG A 126 24.49 -2.81 -10.09
C ARG A 126 23.24 -2.10 -9.63
N TRP A 127 23.18 -0.81 -9.90
CA TRP A 127 21.96 -0.05 -9.71
C TRP A 127 21.90 1.10 -10.70
N VAL A 128 20.69 1.53 -11.01
CA VAL A 128 20.41 2.73 -11.81
C VAL A 128 19.14 3.38 -11.29
N ASN A 129 19.16 4.70 -11.23
CA ASN A 129 18.08 5.54 -10.75
C ASN A 129 17.76 6.57 -11.83
N THR A 130 16.47 6.83 -12.05
CA THR A 130 16.00 7.89 -12.94
C THR A 130 14.89 8.68 -12.26
N PHE A 131 14.84 9.97 -12.58
CA PHE A 131 13.83 10.91 -12.10
C PHE A 131 13.15 11.52 -13.32
N VAL A 132 11.83 11.50 -13.32
CA VAL A 132 11.02 12.04 -14.42
C VAL A 132 10.09 13.09 -13.82
N ALA A 133 10.24 14.33 -14.25
CA ALA A 133 9.26 15.37 -13.96
C ALA A 133 8.07 15.19 -14.91
N LEU A 134 6.89 15.00 -14.34
CA LEU A 134 5.64 14.85 -15.06
C LEU A 134 4.84 16.15 -14.86
N PRO A 135 4.62 16.95 -15.91
CA PRO A 135 3.89 18.20 -15.77
C PRO A 135 2.42 17.94 -15.42
N ALA A 136 1.79 18.91 -14.77
CA ALA A 136 0.35 18.96 -14.55
C ALA A 136 -0.44 18.56 -15.82
N GLY A 137 -1.28 17.53 -15.70
CA GLY A 137 -2.12 17.04 -16.80
C GLY A 137 -1.47 15.98 -17.69
N ALA A 138 -0.25 15.52 -17.39
CA ALA A 138 0.32 14.30 -17.96
C ALA A 138 -0.40 13.06 -17.40
N SER A 139 -1.62 12.79 -17.90
CA SER A 139 -2.39 11.59 -17.56
C SER A 139 -1.92 10.41 -18.41
N ASP A 140 -0.68 9.97 -18.24
CA ASP A 140 -0.32 8.63 -18.67
C ASP A 140 -0.83 7.69 -17.59
N THR A 141 -1.99 7.09 -17.86
CA THR A 141 -2.59 6.06 -17.03
C THR A 141 -1.55 4.99 -16.73
N PHE A 142 -1.23 4.80 -15.44
CA PHE A 142 -0.43 3.69 -14.91
C PHE A 142 -1.00 2.30 -15.27
N ASP A 143 -2.13 2.27 -16.00
CA ASP A 143 -2.84 1.11 -16.54
C ASP A 143 -2.08 0.37 -17.64
N SER A 144 -1.10 1.02 -18.29
CA SER A 144 -0.17 0.37 -19.22
C SER A 144 1.16 0.10 -18.53
N ASP A 145 1.75 -1.09 -18.76
CA ASP A 145 2.97 -1.57 -18.09
C ASP A 145 4.01 -0.44 -17.89
N PRO A 146 4.13 0.10 -16.67
CA PRO A 146 4.95 1.29 -16.40
C PRO A 146 6.45 0.98 -16.46
N PHE A 147 6.80 -0.30 -16.65
CA PHE A 147 8.16 -0.80 -16.83
C PHE A 147 8.43 -1.27 -18.25
N SER A 148 7.46 -1.17 -19.16
CA SER A 148 7.69 -1.46 -20.57
C SER A 148 8.75 -0.49 -21.11
N MET A 149 9.86 -1.06 -21.61
CA MET A 149 10.84 -0.25 -22.33
C MET A 149 10.17 0.19 -23.63
N ALA A 150 10.01 1.51 -23.84
CA ALA A 150 9.68 2.03 -25.16
C ALA A 150 10.72 1.47 -26.14
N SER A 151 10.31 0.51 -26.98
CA SER A 151 11.14 0.09 -28.09
C SER A 151 11.32 1.32 -28.96
N GLN A 152 12.55 1.82 -29.05
CA GLN A 152 12.88 2.75 -30.13
C GLN A 152 12.63 2.00 -31.42
N ASP A 153 11.58 2.38 -32.14
CA ASP A 153 11.51 2.12 -33.56
C ASP A 153 12.64 2.92 -34.21
N ASP A 154 13.66 2.18 -34.66
CA ASP A 154 14.73 2.70 -35.52
C ASP A 154 14.10 3.26 -36.80
N VAL A 155 14.31 4.56 -37.05
CA VAL A 155 14.18 5.18 -38.39
C VAL A 155 15.49 5.85 -38.74
#